data_AF-A0A851ASR9-F1
#
_entry.id   AF-A0A851ASR9-F1
#
_cell.length_a   1.000
_cell.length_b   1.000
_cell.length_c   1.000
_cell.angle_alpha   90.00
_cell.angle_beta   90.00
_cell.angle_gamma   90.00
#
_symmetry.space_group_name_H-M   'P 1'
#
loop_
_entity.id
_entity.type
_entity.pdbx_description
1 polymer ?
#
loop_
_entity_poly.entity_id
_entity_poly.type
_entity_poly.pdbx_seq_one_letter_code
_entity_poly.pdbx_strand_id
1 'polypeptide(L)' 'FNCNVWDTLKGERAGVLAGHDNRVSCLGVTDDGMAIATGSWDSFLRIWN' A
#
# COMPACT_ATOMS: atom_id res chain seq x y z
N PHE A 1 -2.03 9.15 -5.85
CA PHE A 1 -1.13 8.04 -6.24
C PHE A 1 -1.54 6.82 -5.44
N ASN A 2 -1.46 5.63 -6.04
CA ASN A 2 -2.09 4.42 -5.50
C ASN A 2 -1.07 3.30 -5.38
N CYS A 3 -1.27 2.42 -4.40
CA CYS A 3 -0.58 1.13 -4.32
C CYS A 3 -1.53 0.02 -4.76
N ASN A 4 -1.11 -0.83 -5.69
CA ASN A 4 -1.91 -1.98 -6.11
C ASN A 4 -1.56 -3.20 -5.24
N VAL A 5 -2.58 -3.93 -4.82
CA VAL A 5 -2.42 -5.21 -4.13
C VAL A 5 -2.71 -6.32 -5.14
N TRP A 6 -1.85 -7.33 -5.21
CA TRP A 6 -1.92 -8.41 -6.18
C TRP A 6 -2.02 -9.76 -5.47
N ASP A 7 -2.90 -10.63 -5.97
CA ASP A 7 -2.89 -12.06 -5.67
C ASP A 7 -1.87 -12.72 -6.60
N THR A 8 -0.75 -13.16 -6.02
CA THR A 8 0.36 -13.75 -6.79
C THR A 8 0.07 -15.15 -7.32
N LEU A 9 -0.88 -15.87 -6.70
CA LEU A 9 -1.29 -17.21 -7.15
C LEU A 9 -2.23 -17.11 -8.36
N LYS A 10 -3.14 -16.13 -8.34
CA LYS A 10 -4.08 -15.89 -9.45
C LYS A 10 -3.50 -15.02 -10.56
N GLY A 11 -2.47 -14.22 -10.27
CA GLY A 11 -1.92 -13.25 -11.22
C GLY A 11 -2.84 -12.06 -11.46
N GLU A 12 -3.72 -11.75 -10.50
CA GLU A 12 -4.76 -10.74 -10.63
C GLU A 12 -4.63 -9.66 -9.56
N ARG A 13 -5.14 -8.46 -9.87
CA ARG A 13 -5.15 -7.35 -8.90
C ARG A 13 -6.25 -7.60 -7.87
N ALA A 14 -5.86 -7.87 -6.63
CA ALA A 14 -6.75 -8.09 -5.50
C ALA A 14 -7.38 -6.78 -4.98
N GLY A 15 -6.70 -5.64 -5.12
CA GLY A 15 -7.21 -4.37 -4.61
C GLY A 15 -6.32 -3.17 -4.89
N VAL A 16 -6.72 -2.03 -4.33
CA VAL A 16 -5.99 -0.77 -4.41
C VAL A 16 -6.04 -0.04 -3.07
N LEU A 17 -4.89 0.44 -2.62
CA LEU A 17 -4.77 1.38 -1.49
C LEU A 17 -4.73 2.79 -2.09
N ALA A 18 -5.89 3.44 -2.11
CA ALA A 18 -6.07 4.78 -2.66
C ALA A 18 -6.29 5.77 -1.52
N GLY A 19 -5.52 6.86 -1.51
CA GLY A 19 -5.63 7.89 -0.49
C GLY A 19 -4.44 8.83 -0.38
N HIS A 20 -3.33 8.53 -1.06
CA HIS A 20 -2.22 9.46 -1.15
C HIS A 20 -2.44 10.48 -2.27
N ASP A 21 -2.22 11.76 -1.97
CA ASP A 21 -2.36 12.87 -2.92
C ASP A 21 -1.05 13.14 -3.68
N ASN A 22 0.03 12.48 -3.29
CA ASN A 22 1.34 12.57 -3.94
C ASN A 22 2.04 11.20 -4.04
N ARG A 23 3.21 11.15 -4.67
CA ARG A 23 3.96 9.93 -4.95
C ARG A 23 4.22 9.13 -3.69
N VAL A 24 3.85 7.86 -3.71
CA VAL A 24 4.27 6.90 -2.69
C VAL A 24 5.77 6.63 -2.87
N SER A 25 6.54 6.81 -1.81
CA SER A 25 8.01 6.71 -1.80
C SER A 25 8.53 5.50 -1.05
N CYS A 26 7.74 4.93 -0.13
CA CYS A 26 8.11 3.73 0.62
C CYS A 26 6.88 2.90 1.03
N LEU A 27 7.15 1.63 1.34
CA LEU A 27 6.19 0.59 1.68
C LEU A 27 6.83 -0.28 2.78
N GLY A 28 6.02 -0.71 3.76
CA GLY A 28 6.37 -1.74 4.73
C GLY A 28 5.17 -2.62 5.04
N VAL A 29 5.42 -3.87 5.43
CA VAL A 29 4.39 -4.83 5.84
C VAL A 29 4.81 -5.39 7.19
N THR A 30 3.87 -5.61 8.10
CA THR A 30 4.15 -6.27 9.38
C THR A 30 4.50 -7.74 9.18
N ASP A 31 5.28 -8.32 10.08
CA ASP A 31 5.72 -9.72 9.97
C ASP A 31 4.54 -10.72 9.96
N ASP A 32 3.43 -10.36 10.62
CA ASP A 32 2.19 -11.13 10.61
C ASP A 32 1.32 -10.91 9.36
N GLY A 33 1.71 -9.97 8.48
CA GLY A 33 1.00 -9.65 7.25
C GLY A 33 -0.33 -8.91 7.45
N MET A 34 -0.67 -8.49 8.67
CA MET A 34 -1.97 -7.90 8.98
C MET A 34 -2.06 -6.42 8.61
N ALA A 35 -0.94 -5.71 8.60
CA ALA A 35 -0.92 -4.28 8.28
C ALA A 35 0.13 -3.91 7.24
N ILE A 36 -0.20 -2.88 6.46
CA ILE A 36 0.69 -2.27 5.48
C ILE A 36 0.88 -0.80 5.86
N ALA A 37 2.10 -0.32 5.82
CA ALA A 37 2.45 1.10 5.93
C ALA A 37 2.87 1.63 4.55
N THR A 38 2.30 2.75 4.13
CA THR A 38 2.71 3.46 2.92
C THR A 38 3.11 4.90 3.27
N GLY A 39 4.29 5.32 2.85
CA GLY A 39 4.78 6.70 3.00
C GLY A 39 4.78 7.45 1.67
N SER A 40 4.43 8.72 1.69
CA SER A 40 4.23 9.52 0.49
C SER A 40 4.81 10.93 0.62
N TRP A 41 5.10 11.53 -0.54
CA TRP A 41 5.46 12.95 -0.67
C TRP A 41 4.29 13.91 -0.36
N ASP A 42 3.12 13.41 0.06
CA ASP A 42 2.03 14.23 0.60
C ASP A 42 2.20 14.53 2.10
N SER A 43 3.37 14.19 2.65
CA SER A 43 3.74 14.38 4.06
C SER A 43 3.03 13.44 5.03
N PHE A 44 2.29 12.44 4.54
CA PHE A 44 1.63 11.46 5.38
C PHE A 44 2.20 10.05 5.22
N LEU A 45 2.17 9.34 6.33
CA LEU A 45 2.25 7.88 6.38
C LEU A 45 0.84 7.35 6.67
N ARG A 46 0.40 6.35 5.90
CA ARG A 46 -0.90 5.69 6.09
C ARG A 46 -0.68 4.24 6.49
N ILE A 47 -1.49 3.78 7.44
CA ILE A 47 -1.57 2.37 7.86
C ILE A 47 -2.87 1.80 7.33
N TRP A 48 -2.80 0.61 6.73
CA TRP A 48 -3.92 -0.13 6.15
C TRP A 48 -4.03 -1.47 6.87
N ASN A 49 -5.25 -1.87 7.22
CA ASN A 49 -5.61 -3.13 7.89
C ASN A 49 -6.84 -3.73 7.21
#